data_AF-A0A8K0CIG4-F1
#
_entry.id   AF-A0A8K0CIG4-F1
#
_cell.length_a   1.000
_cell.length_b   1.000
_cell.length_c   1.000
_cell.angle_alpha   90.00
_cell.angle_beta   90.00
_cell.angle_gamma   90.00
#
_symmetry.space_group_name_H-M   'P 1'
#
loop_
_entity.id
_entity.type
_entity.pdbx_description
1 polymer ?
#
loop_
_entity_poly.entity_id
_entity_poly.type
_entity_poly.pdbx_seq_one_letter_code
_entity_poly.pdbx_strand_id
1 'polypeptide(L)'
;INYYKLIFLKVKEEFVQAIEQEIVNQALNEAGLVEFWEAFKEIFLKVAEQVCGKSKMNKRRKKRTKWWNNEVKRKINLKKERYKEQKRVARNTVKEAREQPWEKFGRKIQSNSEQNQKLFY
;
A
#
# COMPACT_ATOMS: atom_id res chain seq x y z
N ILE A 1 -22.96 6.63 -5.61
CA ILE A 1 -24.04 7.64 -5.41
C ILE A 1 -23.51 8.99 -5.87
N ASN A 2 -24.30 9.79 -6.58
CA ASN A 2 -23.89 11.14 -7.03
C ASN A 2 -24.09 12.19 -5.92
N TYR A 3 -23.30 12.13 -4.85
CA TYR A 3 -23.47 12.99 -3.67
C TYR A 3 -23.40 14.50 -3.97
N TYR A 4 -22.71 14.91 -5.04
CA TYR A 4 -22.62 16.31 -5.47
C TYR A 4 -24.00 16.93 -5.78
N LYS A 5 -25.01 16.11 -6.06
CA LYS A 5 -26.38 16.60 -6.30
C LYS A 5 -27.05 17.14 -5.03
N LEU A 6 -26.59 16.75 -3.84
CA LEU A 6 -27.10 17.27 -2.56
C LEU A 6 -26.70 18.73 -2.30
N ILE A 7 -25.87 19.32 -3.17
CA ILE A 7 -25.57 20.76 -3.16
C ILE A 7 -26.80 21.57 -3.59
N PHE A 8 -27.66 21.00 -4.44
CA PHE A 8 -28.89 21.67 -4.87
C PHE A 8 -29.92 21.61 -3.75
N LEU A 9 -30.40 22.78 -3.31
CA LEU A 9 -31.32 22.91 -2.17
C LEU A 9 -32.56 22.02 -2.32
N LYS A 10 -33.20 22.05 -3.51
CA LYS A 10 -34.36 21.22 -3.82
C LYS A 10 -34.10 19.73 -3.63
N VAL A 11 -32.98 19.24 -4.14
CA VAL A 11 -32.60 17.81 -4.05
C VAL A 11 -32.30 17.43 -2.60
N LYS A 12 -31.71 18.34 -1.82
CA LYS A 12 -31.47 18.15 -0.40
C LYS A 12 -32.77 18.04 0.39
N GLU A 13 -33.74 18.91 0.12
CA GLU A 13 -35.06 18.89 0.77
C GLU A 13 -35.81 17.59 0.45
N GLU A 14 -35.86 17.19 -0.82
CA GLU A 14 -36.43 15.91 -1.26
C GLU A 14 -35.76 14.71 -0.57
N PHE A 15 -34.43 14.76 -0.42
CA PHE A 15 -33.66 13.71 0.24
C PHE A 15 -33.99 13.58 1.73
N VAL A 16 -34.08 14.70 2.45
CA VAL A 16 -34.43 14.70 3.89
C VAL A 16 -35.85 14.21 4.11
N GLN A 17 -36.82 14.73 3.34
CA GLN A 17 -38.21 14.31 3.42
C GLN A 17 -38.37 12.80 3.14
N ALA A 18 -37.67 12.28 2.13
CA ALA A 18 -37.72 10.86 1.81
C ALA A 18 -37.12 9.97 2.91
N ILE A 19 -36.08 10.43 3.61
CA ILE A 19 -35.53 9.71 4.78
C ILE A 19 -36.56 9.71 5.92
N GLU A 20 -37.13 10.85 6.25
CA GLU A 20 -38.10 10.98 7.34
C GLU A 20 -39.33 10.08 7.11
N GLN A 21 -39.85 10.05 5.88
CA GLN A 21 -40.95 9.16 5.49
C GLN A 21 -40.58 7.69 5.69
N GLU A 22 -39.40 7.25 5.25
CA GLU A 22 -39.01 5.84 5.37
C GLU A 22 -38.69 5.42 6.81
N ILE A 23 -38.19 6.32 7.65
CA ILE A 23 -38.01 6.07 9.09
C ILE A 23 -39.37 5.82 9.76
N VAL A 24 -40.38 6.63 9.43
CA VAL A 24 -41.74 6.47 9.95
C VAL A 24 -42.38 5.19 9.42
N ASN A 25 -42.29 4.92 8.12
CA ASN A 25 -42.86 3.73 7.48
C ASN A 25 -42.32 2.42 8.07
N GLN A 26 -41.04 2.40 8.43
CA GLN A 26 -40.36 1.21 8.95
C GLN A 26 -40.41 1.14 10.50
N ALA A 27 -41.17 2.02 11.15
CA ALA A 27 -41.33 2.09 12.61
C ALA A 27 -40.01 2.06 13.39
N LEU A 28 -38.93 2.60 12.82
CA LEU A 28 -37.59 2.50 13.40
C LEU A 28 -37.46 3.25 14.73
N ASN A 29 -38.40 4.12 15.04
CA ASN A 29 -38.47 4.84 16.31
C ASN A 29 -38.66 3.91 17.52
N GLU A 30 -39.12 2.67 17.31
CA GLU A 30 -39.36 1.67 18.36
C GLU A 30 -38.25 0.60 18.43
N ALA A 31 -37.28 0.66 17.50
CA ALA A 31 -36.17 -0.30 17.45
C ALA A 31 -35.11 0.02 18.51
N GLY A 32 -34.40 -1.03 18.97
CA GLY A 32 -33.18 -0.85 19.75
C GLY A 32 -32.12 -0.08 18.95
N LEU A 33 -31.17 0.57 19.65
CA LEU A 33 -30.20 1.48 19.02
C LEU A 33 -29.37 0.81 17.90
N VAL A 34 -29.03 -0.47 18.07
CA VAL A 34 -28.22 -1.21 17.10
C VAL A 34 -29.04 -1.54 15.86
N GLU A 35 -30.25 -2.06 16.05
CA GLU A 35 -31.18 -2.38 14.97
C GLU A 35 -31.61 -1.12 14.21
N PHE A 36 -31.84 -0.02 14.93
CA PHE A 36 -32.09 1.30 14.38
C PHE A 36 -30.95 1.74 13.46
N TRP A 37 -29.70 1.63 13.92
CA TRP A 37 -28.54 2.12 13.18
C TRP A 37 -28.28 1.33 11.90
N GLU A 38 -28.49 0.02 11.93
CA GLU A 38 -28.38 -0.83 10.75
C GLU A 38 -29.47 -0.51 9.73
N ALA A 39 -30.73 -0.47 10.15
CA ALA A 39 -31.85 -0.15 9.28
C ALA A 39 -31.77 1.29 8.72
N PHE A 40 -31.33 2.25 9.54
CA PHE A 40 -31.14 3.63 9.10
C PHE A 40 -30.11 3.73 7.97
N LYS A 41 -28.98 3.01 8.05
CA LYS A 41 -27.98 3.01 6.97
C LYS A 41 -28.55 2.44 5.67
N GLU A 42 -29.34 1.38 5.77
CA GLU A 42 -29.99 0.78 4.60
C GLU A 42 -30.97 1.74 3.94
N ILE A 43 -31.84 2.39 4.73
CA ILE A 43 -32.75 3.44 4.26
C ILE A 43 -31.95 4.57 3.62
N PHE A 44 -30.92 5.07 4.31
CA PHE A 44 -30.10 6.18 3.81
C PHE A 44 -29.49 5.85 2.44
N LEU A 45 -28.94 4.64 2.27
CA LEU A 45 -28.37 4.19 1.00
C LEU A 45 -29.43 4.03 -0.09
N LYS A 46 -30.59 3.47 0.24
CA LYS A 46 -31.73 3.30 -0.66
C LYS A 46 -32.26 4.64 -1.16
N VAL A 47 -32.53 5.57 -0.25
CA VAL A 47 -33.02 6.92 -0.57
C VAL A 47 -31.95 7.70 -1.35
N ALA A 48 -30.68 7.58 -0.97
CA ALA A 48 -29.60 8.27 -1.68
C ALA A 48 -29.43 7.73 -3.11
N GLU A 49 -29.68 6.43 -3.30
CA GLU A 49 -29.75 5.85 -4.62
C GLU A 49 -30.93 6.39 -5.44
N GLN A 50 -32.12 6.46 -4.86
CA GLN A 50 -33.33 6.95 -5.54
C GLN A 50 -33.21 8.43 -5.93
N VAL A 51 -32.81 9.28 -4.98
CA VAL A 51 -32.77 10.74 -5.17
C VAL A 51 -31.54 11.18 -5.97
N CYS A 52 -30.35 10.71 -5.59
CA CYS A 52 -29.11 11.17 -6.23
C CYS A 52 -28.72 10.30 -7.44
N GLY A 53 -29.22 9.07 -7.54
CA GLY A 53 -28.83 8.11 -8.55
C GLY A 53 -27.47 7.46 -8.28
N LYS A 54 -27.20 6.37 -9.01
CA LYS A 54 -25.90 5.69 -9.01
C LYS A 54 -24.90 6.43 -9.92
N SER A 55 -23.69 6.63 -9.40
CA SER A 55 -22.54 7.00 -10.21
C SER A 55 -21.71 5.76 -10.44
N LYS A 56 -21.41 5.43 -11.70
CA LYS A 56 -20.36 4.45 -11.98
C LYS A 56 -19.03 5.13 -11.66
N MET A 57 -18.42 4.73 -10.54
CA MET A 57 -17.01 5.01 -10.33
C MET A 57 -16.24 4.17 -11.34
N ASN A 58 -16.11 4.67 -12.58
CA ASN A 58 -15.14 4.14 -13.52
C ASN A 58 -13.81 4.20 -12.79
N LYS A 59 -13.27 3.03 -12.41
CA LYS A 59 -11.88 2.90 -11.97
C LYS A 59 -11.09 3.61 -13.05
N ARG A 60 -10.69 4.86 -12.79
CA ARG A 60 -10.05 5.70 -13.79
C ARG A 60 -8.94 4.84 -14.35
N ARG A 61 -8.97 4.52 -15.65
CA ARG A 61 -7.75 4.09 -16.33
C ARG A 61 -6.74 5.14 -15.91
N LYS A 62 -5.75 4.77 -15.06
CA LYS A 62 -4.78 5.73 -14.50
C LYS A 62 -4.35 6.58 -15.67
N LYS A 63 -4.77 7.85 -15.72
CA LYS A 63 -4.41 8.73 -16.84
C LYS A 63 -2.90 8.71 -16.81
N ARG A 64 -2.25 8.01 -17.74
CA ARG A 64 -0.79 7.99 -17.82
C ARG A 64 -0.43 9.44 -18.01
N THR A 65 0.16 10.04 -16.99
CA THR A 65 0.57 11.45 -17.02
C THR A 65 1.45 11.62 -18.26
N LYS A 66 1.27 12.69 -19.04
CA LYS A 66 1.92 12.86 -20.36
C LYS A 66 3.44 12.68 -20.32
N TRP A 67 4.06 13.00 -19.18
CA TRP A 67 5.50 12.84 -18.94
C TRP A 67 5.94 11.40 -18.60
N TRP A 68 5.01 10.49 -18.27
CA TRP A 68 5.27 9.09 -17.96
C TRP A 68 5.41 8.24 -19.23
N ASN A 69 6.44 8.54 -20.01
CA ASN A 69 6.75 7.88 -21.28
C ASN A 69 7.75 6.71 -21.09
N ASN A 70 8.03 5.98 -22.18
CA ASN A 70 8.94 4.84 -22.15
C ASN A 70 10.39 5.23 -21.81
N GLU A 71 10.80 6.45 -22.14
CA GLU A 71 12.14 6.95 -21.82
C GLU A 71 12.32 7.11 -20.30
N VAL A 72 11.34 7.71 -19.62
CA VAL A 72 11.34 7.86 -18.15
C VAL A 72 11.41 6.49 -17.48
N LYS A 73 10.61 5.52 -17.94
CA LYS A 73 10.68 4.14 -17.43
C LYS A 73 12.06 3.52 -17.61
N ARG A 74 12.67 3.68 -18.80
CA ARG A 74 14.01 3.16 -19.10
C ARG A 74 15.06 3.76 -18.17
N LYS A 75 15.05 5.09 -17.99
CA LYS A 75 15.98 5.79 -17.08
C LYS A 75 15.82 5.32 -15.63
N ILE A 76 14.59 5.16 -15.15
CA ILE A 76 14.33 4.62 -13.80
C ILE A 76 14.84 3.19 -13.68
N ASN A 77 14.60 2.33 -14.68
CA ASN A 77 15.06 0.96 -14.64
C ASN A 77 16.59 0.87 -14.63
N LEU A 78 17.26 1.66 -15.47
CA LEU A 78 18.72 1.75 -15.49
C LEU A 78 19.29 2.20 -14.13
N LYS A 79 18.67 3.19 -13.49
CA LYS A 79 19.06 3.63 -12.14
C LYS A 79 18.93 2.50 -11.12
N LYS A 80 17.83 1.73 -11.18
CA LYS A 80 17.59 0.60 -10.27
C LYS A 80 18.62 -0.51 -10.47
N GLU A 81 18.94 -0.87 -11.71
CA GLU A 81 19.95 -1.91 -11.98
C GLU A 81 21.33 -1.49 -11.51
N ARG A 82 21.74 -0.24 -11.75
CA ARG A 82 23.02 0.29 -11.20
C ARG A 82 23.07 0.24 -9.68
N TYR A 83 21.97 0.58 -9.00
CA TYR A 83 21.91 0.50 -7.54
C TYR A 83 22.01 -0.94 -7.02
N LYS A 84 21.35 -1.90 -7.69
CA LYS A 84 21.48 -3.32 -7.34
C LYS A 84 22.92 -3.80 -7.49
N GLU A 85 23.59 -3.40 -8.57
CA GLU A 85 24.99 -3.76 -8.81
C GLU A 85 25.91 -3.19 -7.73
N GLN A 86 25.79 -1.90 -7.42
CA GLN A 86 26.56 -1.27 -6.34
C GLN A 86 26.35 -1.97 -5.00
N LYS A 87 25.10 -2.35 -4.69
CA LYS A 87 24.78 -3.08 -3.46
C LYS A 87 25.41 -4.48 -3.43
N ARG A 88 25.48 -5.16 -4.58
CA ARG A 88 26.16 -6.46 -4.72
C ARG A 88 27.66 -6.33 -4.48
N VAL A 89 28.29 -5.36 -5.15
CA VAL A 89 29.73 -5.06 -4.98
C VAL A 89 30.05 -4.78 -3.52
N ALA A 90 29.33 -3.84 -2.88
CA ALA A 90 29.57 -3.48 -1.48
C ALA A 90 29.43 -4.70 -0.54
N ARG A 91 28.43 -5.55 -0.75
CA ARG A 91 28.26 -6.79 0.02
C ARG A 91 29.45 -7.74 -0.15
N ASN A 92 29.89 -7.96 -1.38
CA ASN A 92 31.01 -8.86 -1.67
C ASN A 92 32.31 -8.31 -1.08
N THR A 93 32.58 -7.01 -1.23
CA THR A 93 33.75 -6.36 -0.63
C THR A 93 33.77 -6.53 0.89
N VAL A 94 32.63 -6.34 1.58
CA VAL A 94 32.54 -6.55 3.03
C VAL A 94 32.76 -8.02 3.40
N LYS A 95 32.22 -8.95 2.61
CA LYS A 95 32.40 -10.39 2.82
C LYS A 95 33.88 -10.77 2.68
N GLU A 96 34.52 -10.38 1.59
CA GLU A 96 35.95 -10.62 1.34
C GLU A 96 36.82 -9.99 2.44
N ALA A 97 36.53 -8.74 2.84
CA ALA A 97 37.26 -8.08 3.92
C ALA A 97 37.13 -8.80 5.27
N ARG A 98 36.05 -9.54 5.51
CA ARG A 98 35.87 -10.39 6.70
C ARG A 98 36.60 -11.72 6.59
N GLU A 99 36.61 -12.34 5.41
CA GLU A 99 37.23 -13.65 5.17
C GLU A 99 38.77 -13.58 5.10
N GLN A 100 39.29 -12.54 4.45
CA GLN A 100 40.73 -12.35 4.21
C GLN A 100 41.60 -12.39 5.49
N PRO A 101 41.25 -11.71 6.60
CA PRO A 101 42.01 -11.81 7.85
C PRO A 101 42.03 -13.23 8.43
N TRP A 102 40.89 -13.95 8.38
CA TRP A 102 40.79 -15.31 8.89
C TRP A 102 41.64 -16.29 8.08
N GLU A 103 41.60 -16.20 6.75
CA GLU A 103 42.46 -17.02 5.90
C GLU A 103 43.94 -16.71 6.09
N LYS A 104 44.31 -15.43 6.19
CA LYS A 104 45.69 -15.02 6.46
C LYS A 104 46.17 -15.54 7.82
N PHE A 105 45.33 -15.44 8.84
CA PHE A 105 45.64 -15.98 10.16
C PHE A 105 45.82 -17.50 10.12
N GLY A 106 44.91 -18.24 9.48
CA GLY A 106 45.01 -19.69 9.32
C GLY A 106 46.29 -20.11 8.59
N ARG A 107 46.63 -19.46 7.47
CA ARG A 107 47.88 -19.69 6.74
C ARG A 107 49.12 -19.45 7.61
N LYS A 108 49.10 -18.39 8.43
CA LYS A 108 50.19 -18.09 9.36
C LYS A 108 50.34 -19.16 10.45
N ILE A 109 49.24 -19.65 11.02
CA ILE A 109 49.25 -20.71 12.03
C ILE A 109 49.82 -22.00 11.44
N GLN A 110 49.38 -22.39 10.24
CA GLN A 110 49.87 -23.58 9.56
C GLN A 110 51.37 -23.50 9.28
N SER A 111 51.83 -22.39 8.68
CA SER A 111 53.26 -22.17 8.40
C SER A 111 54.10 -22.21 9.68
N ASN A 112 53.62 -21.59 10.77
CA ASN A 112 54.29 -21.65 12.07
C ASN A 112 54.34 -23.08 12.62
N SER A 113 53.29 -23.88 12.45
CA SER A 113 53.27 -25.28 12.88
C SER A 113 54.24 -26.16 12.08
N GLU A 114 54.35 -25.93 10.77
CA GLU A 114 55.26 -26.67 9.89
C GLU A 114 56.73 -26.34 10.19
N GLN A 115 57.01 -25.07 10.49
CA GLN A 115 58.37 -24.59 10.80
C GLN A 115 58.80 -24.91 12.23
N ASN A 116 57.86 -25.01 13.16
CA ASN A 116 58.14 -25.27 14.57
C ASN A 116 58.14 -26.78 14.84
N GLN A 117 59.19 -27.46 14.41
CA GLN A 117 59.49 -28.82 14.86
C GLN A 117 59.77 -28.76 16.36
N LYS A 118 58.83 -29.25 17.18
CA LYS A 118 59.06 -29.37 18.62
C LYS A 118 60.26 -30.29 18.84
N LEU A 119 61.39 -29.70 19.21
CA LEU A 119 62.53 -30.43 19.76
C LEU A 119 62.08 -30.92 21.14
N PHE A 120 61.60 -32.16 21.19
CA PHE A 120 61.40 -32.87 22.44
C PHE A 120 62.80 -33.34 22.88
N TYR A 121 63.35 -32.67 23.89
CA TYR A 121 64.56 -33.07 24.60
C TYR A 121 64.18 -33.79 25.90
#